data_AF-A0A0Q4HI52-F1
#
_entry.id   AF-A0A0Q4HI52-F1
#
_cell.length_a   1.000
_cell.length_b   1.000
_cell.length_c   1.000
_cell.angle_alpha   90.00
_cell.angle_beta   90.00
_cell.angle_gamma   90.00
#
_symmetry.space_group_name_H-M   'P 1'
#
loop_
_entity.id
_entity.type
_entity.pdbx_description
1 polymer ?
#
loop_
_entity_poly.entity_id
_entity_poly.type
_entity_poly.pdbx_seq_one_letter_code
_entity_poly.pdbx_strand_id
1 'polypeptide(L)'
;MSTSGSSELGRFLSIADAAQMLEVDAATIDGLIKSGELPALRVGDTGPWRIERTQLEFWIDFRLEETRRSALWEQGEFADVADFSNVTRLGPRRLHP
;
A
#
# COMPACT_ATOMS: atom_id res chain seq x y z
N MET A 1 26.41 10.75 -18.84
CA MET A 1 25.56 9.76 -19.56
C MET A 1 24.83 8.94 -18.50
N SER A 2 23.61 8.50 -18.85
CA SER A 2 22.61 7.74 -18.06
C SER A 2 21.63 8.62 -17.27
N THR A 3 20.31 8.62 -17.45
CA THR A 3 19.39 8.15 -18.49
C THR A 3 18.12 9.01 -18.33
N SER A 4 17.82 9.91 -19.26
CA SER A 4 16.51 10.57 -19.33
C SER A 4 15.51 9.54 -19.83
N GLY A 5 14.64 9.00 -18.96
CA GLY A 5 13.77 7.88 -19.33
C GLY A 5 12.46 7.72 -18.57
N SER A 6 11.97 8.72 -17.85
CA SER A 6 10.80 8.53 -16.95
C SER A 6 9.63 9.51 -17.16
N SER A 7 9.70 10.45 -18.11
CA SER A 7 8.67 11.51 -18.25
C SER A 7 7.79 11.46 -19.51
N GLU A 8 7.95 10.46 -20.39
CA GLU A 8 7.20 10.43 -21.67
C GLU A 8 5.95 9.55 -21.66
N LEU A 9 5.79 8.68 -20.64
CA LEU A 9 4.54 7.99 -20.36
C LEU A 9 3.67 8.94 -19.53
N GLY A 10 2.77 9.65 -20.20
CA GLY A 10 1.77 10.61 -19.72
C GLY A 10 1.75 10.94 -18.22
N ARG A 11 1.71 12.23 -17.88
CA ARG A 11 1.63 12.73 -16.48
C ARG A 11 0.54 12.08 -15.61
N PHE A 12 -0.46 11.47 -16.24
CA PHE A 12 -1.59 10.82 -15.59
C PHE A 12 -1.56 9.30 -15.78
N LEU A 13 -1.60 8.59 -14.66
CA LEU A 13 -1.71 7.14 -14.56
C LEU A 13 -3.20 6.74 -14.47
N SER A 14 -3.54 5.60 -15.05
CA SER A 14 -4.82 4.95 -14.73
C SER A 14 -4.72 4.21 -13.40
N ILE A 15 -5.87 3.82 -12.83
CA ILE A 15 -5.92 2.94 -11.65
C ILE A 15 -5.11 1.67 -11.89
N ALA A 16 -5.24 1.06 -13.07
CA ALA A 16 -4.54 -0.17 -13.43
C ALA A 16 -3.02 0.02 -13.52
N ASP A 17 -2.55 1.18 -14.00
CA ASP A 17 -1.12 1.48 -14.06
C ASP A 17 -0.53 1.72 -12.66
N ALA A 18 -1.25 2.48 -11.81
CA ALA A 18 -0.84 2.72 -10.44
C ALA A 18 -0.82 1.42 -9.61
N ALA A 19 -1.81 0.55 -9.82
CA ALA A 19 -1.86 -0.77 -9.18
C ALA A 19 -0.66 -1.64 -9.55
N GLN A 20 -0.28 -1.66 -10.84
CA GLN A 20 0.91 -2.37 -11.30
C GLN A 20 2.20 -1.78 -10.72
N MET A 21 2.31 -0.45 -10.59
CA MET A 21 3.49 0.21 -10.03
C MET A 21 3.71 -0.12 -8.55
N LEU A 22 2.63 -0.27 -7.79
CA LEU A 22 2.67 -0.61 -6.37
C LEU A 22 2.59 -2.12 -6.10
N GLU A 23 2.48 -2.95 -7.15
CA GLU A 23 2.24 -4.39 -7.05
C GLU A 23 1.02 -4.74 -6.16
N VAL A 24 -0.06 -3.98 -6.30
CA VAL A 24 -1.33 -4.16 -5.57
C VAL A 24 -2.50 -4.40 -6.51
N ASP A 25 -3.65 -4.75 -5.94
CA ASP A 25 -4.89 -4.88 -6.71
C ASP A 25 -5.48 -3.51 -7.08
N ALA A 26 -6.15 -3.43 -8.24
CA ALA A 26 -6.81 -2.20 -8.69
C ALA A 26 -7.92 -1.75 -7.73
N ALA A 27 -8.58 -2.68 -7.03
CA ALA A 27 -9.57 -2.37 -6.00
C ALA A 27 -8.95 -1.63 -4.81
N THR A 28 -7.69 -1.90 -4.48
CA THR A 28 -6.94 -1.19 -3.43
C THR A 28 -6.78 0.29 -3.81
N ILE A 29 -6.35 0.56 -5.04
CA ILE A 29 -6.19 1.93 -5.55
C ILE A 29 -7.55 2.66 -5.61
N ASP A 30 -8.60 1.99 -6.09
CA ASP A 30 -9.95 2.56 -6.10
C ASP A 30 -10.46 2.91 -4.69
N GLY A 31 -10.15 2.06 -3.70
CA GLY A 31 -10.42 2.33 -2.28
C GLY A 31 -9.70 3.58 -1.76
N LEU A 32 -8.42 3.75 -2.09
CA LEU A 32 -7.61 4.91 -1.69
C LEU A 32 -8.12 6.23 -2.31
N ILE A 33 -8.60 6.17 -3.56
CA ILE A 33 -9.19 7.34 -4.22
C ILE A 33 -10.52 7.70 -3.54
N LYS A 34 -11.36 6.70 -3.24
CA LYS A 34 -12.66 6.91 -2.59
C LYS A 34 -12.54 7.38 -1.14
N SER A 35 -11.52 6.94 -0.42
CA SER A 35 -11.22 7.44 0.93
C SER A 35 -10.66 8.86 0.92
N GLY A 36 -10.20 9.35 -0.24
CA GLY A 36 -9.54 10.64 -0.40
C GLY A 36 -8.07 10.65 0.02
N GLU A 37 -7.49 9.48 0.27
CA GLU A 37 -6.10 9.33 0.66
C GLU A 37 -5.15 9.50 -0.53
N LEU A 38 -5.58 9.03 -1.70
CA LEU A 38 -4.84 9.19 -2.96
C LEU A 38 -5.56 10.20 -3.88
N PRO A 39 -4.99 11.39 -4.11
CA PRO A 39 -5.60 12.38 -4.99
C PRO A 39 -5.69 11.88 -6.43
N ALA A 40 -6.91 11.81 -6.97
CA ALA A 40 -7.16 11.47 -8.37
C ALA A 40 -8.19 12.40 -9.00
N LEU A 41 -8.02 12.67 -10.30
CA LEU A 41 -8.94 13.43 -11.12
C LEU A 41 -9.94 12.49 -11.79
N ARG A 42 -11.23 12.78 -11.67
CA ARG A 42 -12.26 12.08 -12.45
C ARG A 42 -12.55 12.81 -13.75
N VAL A 43 -12.41 12.12 -14.88
CA VAL A 43 -12.67 12.73 -16.19
C VAL A 43 -14.17 12.70 -16.49
N GLY A 44 -14.91 13.74 -16.10
CA GLY A 44 -16.36 13.87 -16.33
C GLY A 44 -17.24 13.13 -15.31
N ASP A 45 -18.56 13.21 -15.51
CA ASP A 45 -19.59 12.67 -14.59
C ASP A 45 -19.65 11.13 -14.50
N THR A 46 -19.07 10.39 -15.46
CA THR A 46 -18.96 8.92 -15.36
C THR A 46 -17.63 8.36 -15.87
N GLY A 47 -16.63 9.20 -16.14
CA GLY A 47 -15.40 8.73 -16.76
C GLY A 47 -14.36 8.18 -15.79
N PRO A 48 -13.20 7.76 -16.33
CA PRO A 48 -12.16 7.08 -15.57
C PRO A 48 -11.45 8.04 -14.62
N TRP A 49 -10.96 7.50 -13.52
CA TRP A 49 -10.03 8.18 -12.64
C TRP A 49 -8.63 8.26 -13.26
N ARG A 50 -7.97 9.39 -13.05
CA ARG A 50 -6.63 9.73 -13.52
C ARG A 50 -5.82 10.22 -12.34
N ILE A 51 -4.80 9.45 -11.99
CA ILE A 51 -3.92 9.76 -10.88
C ILE A 51 -2.72 10.50 -11.45
N GLU A 52 -2.39 11.67 -10.93
CA GLU A 52 -1.14 12.32 -11.35
C GLU A 52 0.04 11.54 -10.78
N ARG A 53 1.04 11.24 -11.61
CA ARG A 53 2.25 10.53 -11.15
C ARG A 53 2.87 11.20 -9.92
N THR A 54 3.01 12.51 -9.94
CA THR A 54 3.59 13.27 -8.83
C THR A 54 2.83 13.06 -7.52
N GLN A 55 1.50 12.97 -7.58
CA GLN A 55 0.67 12.74 -6.39
C GLN A 55 0.84 11.33 -5.84
N LEU A 56 0.98 10.33 -6.72
CA LEU A 56 1.30 8.96 -6.30
C LEU A 56 2.65 8.92 -5.58
N GLU A 57 3.68 9.53 -6.16
CA GLU A 57 5.02 9.59 -5.54
C GLU A 57 4.99 10.31 -4.19
N PHE A 58 4.28 11.45 -4.08
CA PHE A 58 4.11 12.15 -2.81
C PHE A 58 3.39 11.32 -1.76
N TRP A 59 2.35 10.58 -2.16
CA TRP A 59 1.65 9.68 -1.24
C TRP A 59 2.57 8.56 -0.75
N ILE A 60 3.38 7.97 -1.63
CA ILE A 60 4.37 6.94 -1.25
C ILE A 60 5.36 7.51 -0.22
N ASP A 61 5.94 8.68 -0.51
CA ASP A 61 6.90 9.33 0.39
C ASP A 61 6.28 9.62 1.76
N PHE A 62 5.05 10.17 1.78
CA PHE A 62 4.31 10.42 3.01
C PHE A 62 4.07 9.14 3.82
N ARG A 63 3.62 8.05 3.18
CA ARG A 63 3.37 6.76 3.85
C ARG A 63 4.67 6.13 4.39
N LEU A 64 5.77 6.28 3.65
CA LEU A 64 7.08 5.80 4.08
C LEU A 64 7.64 6.64 5.25
N GLU A 65 7.43 7.95 5.24
CA GLU A 65 7.77 8.83 6.36
C GLU A 65 6.98 8.49 7.62
N GLU A 66 5.66 8.30 7.47
CA GLU A 66 4.80 7.90 8.57
C GLU A 66 5.23 6.54 9.14
N THR A 67 5.51 5.55 8.28
CA THR A 67 6.04 4.25 8.69
C THR A 67 7.38 4.38 9.42
N ARG A 68 8.29 5.23 8.92
CA ARG A 68 9.59 5.47 9.55
C ARG A 68 9.45 6.14 10.92
N ARG A 69 8.52 7.09 11.04
CA ARG A 69 8.21 7.76 12.29
C ARG A 69 7.59 6.80 13.30
N SER A 70 6.67 5.94 12.87
CA SER A 70 6.07 4.90 13.72
C SER A 70 7.09 3.85 14.16
N ALA A 71 8.02 3.45 13.28
CA ALA A 71 9.11 2.53 13.63
C ALA A 71 10.03 3.05 14.75
N LEU A 72 10.15 4.38 14.92
CA LEU A 72 10.88 4.99 16.04
C LEU A 72 10.11 4.92 17.37
N TRP A 73 8.77 4.77 17.34
CA TRP A 73 7.93 4.50 18.52
C TRP A 73 7.73 2.99 18.76
N GLU A 74 7.72 2.17 17.70
CA GLU A 74 7.52 0.71 17.74
C GLU A 74 8.68 -0.08 18.35
N GLN A 75 9.92 0.47 18.41
CA GLN A 75 10.96 -0.12 19.26
C GLN A 75 10.57 -0.14 20.75
N GLY A 76 9.55 0.63 21.16
CA GLY A 76 8.92 0.55 22.48
C GLY A 76 7.63 -0.29 22.56
N GLU A 77 6.88 -0.47 21.46
CA GLU A 77 5.53 -1.06 21.48
C GLU A 77 5.44 -2.49 20.90
N PHE A 78 6.35 -2.90 20.01
CA PHE A 78 6.33 -4.25 19.40
C PHE A 78 6.90 -5.37 20.28
N ALA A 79 7.35 -5.08 21.50
CA ALA A 79 7.66 -6.12 22.48
C ALA A 79 6.38 -6.80 23.05
N ASP A 80 5.18 -6.23 22.83
CA ASP A 80 3.94 -6.70 23.49
C ASP A 80 2.99 -7.51 22.56
N VAL A 81 2.97 -7.24 21.24
CA VAL A 81 1.94 -7.79 20.31
C VAL A 81 2.45 -8.99 19.47
N ALA A 82 3.44 -9.74 19.98
CA ALA A 82 3.92 -10.98 19.36
C ALA A 82 3.48 -12.26 20.10
N ASP A 83 2.62 -12.15 21.12
CA ASP A 83 1.89 -13.29 21.67
C ASP A 83 0.56 -13.45 20.91
N PHE A 84 0.02 -14.66 20.79
CA PHE A 84 -1.19 -15.02 20.02
C PHE A 84 -1.05 -15.22 18.50
N SER A 85 -0.26 -16.22 18.09
CA SER A 85 -0.62 -16.98 16.86
C SER A 85 -0.22 -18.46 16.84
N ASN A 86 0.21 -19.06 17.97
CA ASN A 86 0.57 -20.49 17.97
C ASN A 86 -0.21 -21.33 18.99
N VAL A 87 -1.55 -21.26 18.94
CA VAL A 87 -2.41 -22.28 19.57
C VAL A 87 -3.33 -22.86 18.52
N THR A 88 -2.79 -23.72 17.65
CA THR A 88 -3.48 -24.89 17.07
C THR A 88 -2.51 -25.54 16.09
N ARG A 89 -1.72 -26.51 16.54
CA ARG A 89 -1.32 -27.72 15.80
C ARG A 89 -0.50 -28.66 16.70
N LEU A 90 -1.17 -29.54 17.45
CA LEU A 90 -0.69 -30.91 17.66
C LEU A 90 -1.78 -31.78 18.31
N GLY A 91 -2.42 -32.64 17.53
CA GLY A 91 -2.63 -34.01 18.00
C GLY A 91 -1.43 -34.86 17.56
N PRO A 92 -1.24 -36.14 17.97
CA PRO A 92 -2.12 -36.97 18.83
C PRO A 92 -1.36 -37.81 19.91
N ARG A 93 -2.14 -38.63 20.67
CA ARG A 93 -1.82 -39.99 21.19
C ARG A 93 -1.35 -40.11 22.67
N ARG A 94 -2.21 -40.66 23.56
CA ARG A 94 -2.12 -41.98 24.29
C ARG A 94 -1.10 -41.96 25.46
N LEU A 95 -1.27 -42.49 26.69
CA LEU A 95 -1.83 -43.77 27.17
C LEU A 95 -1.78 -43.84 28.74
N HIS A 96 -2.70 -44.64 29.31
CA HIS A 96 -2.63 -45.46 30.56
C HIS A 96 -2.49 -44.75 31.93
N PRO A 97 -2.85 -45.38 33.08
CA PRO A 97 -2.66 -46.80 33.45
C PRO A 97 -3.87 -47.73 33.30
#